data_AF-X0URB7-F1
#
_entry.id   AF-X0URB7-F1
#
_cell.length_a   1.000
_cell.length_b   1.000
_cell.length_c   1.000
_cell.angle_alpha   90.00
_cell.angle_beta   90.00
_cell.angle_gamma   90.00
#
_symmetry.space_group_name_H-M   'P 1'
#
loop_
_entity.id
_entity.type
_entity.pdbx_description
1 polymer ?
#
loop_
_entity_poly.entity_id
_entity_poly.type
_entity_poly.pdbx_seq_one_letter_code
_entity_poly.pdbx_strand_id
1 'polypeptide(L)' 'DKKNGEKTFLLKLIIYDNTARIPVIIWDLNAVNCLKIINEEDHVILSKINIKFNSYTEQNEIHFTKKSNLQVIQK' A
#
# COMPACT_ATOMS: atom_id res chain seq x y z
N ASP A 1 -1.95 -14.04 -10.87
CA ASP A 1 -0.56 -13.75 -11.27
C ASP A 1 -0.40 -13.74 -12.77
N LYS A 2 0.11 -12.65 -13.33
CA LYS A 2 0.53 -12.63 -14.73
C LYS A 2 1.89 -13.34 -14.82
N LYS A 3 1.87 -14.63 -15.16
CA LYS A 3 3.08 -15.41 -15.44
C LYS A 3 3.55 -15.18 -16.88
N ASN A 4 3.84 -13.91 -17.23
CA ASN A 4 4.26 -13.51 -18.58
C ASN A 4 5.73 -13.06 -18.65
N GLY A 5 6.48 -13.16 -17.55
CA GLY A 5 7.89 -12.75 -17.49
C GLY A 5 8.10 -11.23 -17.45
N GLU A 6 7.04 -10.42 -17.34
CA GLU A 6 7.17 -8.98 -17.12
C GLU A 6 7.81 -8.71 -15.75
N LYS A 7 8.75 -7.76 -15.71
CA LYS A 7 9.31 -7.27 -14.45
C LYS A 7 8.20 -6.52 -13.70
N THR A 8 7.82 -7.03 -12.54
CA THR A 8 6.89 -6.38 -11.63
C THR A 8 7.64 -5.72 -10.48
N PHE A 9 7.02 -4.72 -9.87
CA PHE A 9 7.55 -4.08 -8.68
C PHE A 9 6.50 -4.17 -7.56
N LEU A 10 6.95 -4.47 -6.34
CA LEU A 10 6.08 -4.56 -5.17
C LEU A 10 6.63 -3.61 -4.10
N LEU A 11 5.78 -2.70 -3.63
CA LEU A 11 6.01 -1.94 -2.42
C LEU A 11 5.04 -2.44 -1.35
N LYS A 12 5.60 -2.92 -0.23
CA LYS A 12 4.85 -3.27 0.98
C LYS A 12 5.18 -2.26 2.06
N LEU A 13 4.17 -1.53 2.52
CA LEU A 13 4.27 -0.55 3.60
C LEU A 13 3.50 -1.03 4.82
N ILE A 14 3.85 -0.54 6.00
CA ILE A 14 3.03 -0.71 7.20
C ILE A 14 2.53 0.68 7.57
N ILE A 15 1.22 0.86 7.59
CA ILE A 15 0.59 2.02 8.22
C ILE A 15 0.07 1.60 9.58
N TYR A 16 0.06 2.54 10.52
CA TYR A 16 -0.50 2.28 11.83
C TYR A 16 -1.11 3.55 12.41
N ASP A 17 -2.13 3.34 13.23
CA ASP A 17 -2.69 4.36 14.11
C ASP A 17 -2.80 3.79 15.53
N ASN A 18 -3.62 4.43 16.37
CA ASN A 18 -3.89 3.97 17.73
C ASN A 18 -4.76 2.70 17.80
N THR A 19 -5.35 2.26 16.68
CA THR A 19 -6.24 1.11 16.62
C THR A 19 -5.54 -0.15 16.11
N ALA A 20 -4.77 -0.04 15.03
CA ALA A 20 -4.20 -1.20 14.37
C ALA A 20 -2.95 -0.86 13.54
N ARG A 21 -2.22 -1.92 13.18
CA ARG A 21 -1.17 -1.90 12.16
C ARG A 21 -1.67 -2.69 10.96
N ILE A 22 -1.66 -2.09 9.78
CA ILE A 22 -2.19 -2.73 8.56
C ILE A 22 -1.13 -2.66 7.45
N PRO A 23 -0.77 -3.79 6.84
CA PRO A 23 0.09 -3.79 5.67
C PRO A 23 -0.66 -3.26 4.44
N VAL A 24 0.06 -2.45 3.65
CA VAL A 24 -0.40 -1.89 2.38
C VAL A 24 0.43 -2.49 1.26
N ILE A 25 -0.23 -3.12 0.30
CA ILE A 25 0.34 -3.80 -0.87
C ILE A 25 0.09 -2.94 -2.11
N ILE A 26 1.18 -2.43 -2.70
CA ILE A 26 1.15 -1.57 -3.89
C ILE A 26 1.99 -2.22 -4.99
N TRP A 27 1.45 -2.30 -6.20
CA TRP A 27 2.11 -2.93 -7.35
C TRP A 27 2.54 -1.92 -8.41
N ASP A 28 3.60 -2.30 -9.14
CA ASP A 28 4.07 -1.70 -10.38
C ASP A 28 4.30 -0.19 -10.28
N LEU A 29 3.80 0.57 -11.27
CA LEU A 29 4.02 2.02 -11.35
C LEU A 29 3.45 2.77 -10.14
N ASN A 30 2.37 2.28 -9.54
CA ASN A 30 1.82 2.90 -8.33
C ASN A 30 2.81 2.80 -7.17
N ALA A 31 3.51 1.68 -7.05
CA ALA A 31 4.52 1.48 -6.02
C ALA A 31 5.71 2.42 -6.21
N VAL A 32 6.20 2.55 -7.45
CA VAL A 32 7.26 3.52 -7.79
C VAL A 32 6.82 4.96 -7.51
N ASN A 33 5.57 5.32 -7.86
CA ASN A 33 5.06 6.66 -7.62
C ASN A 33 4.89 6.97 -6.13
N CYS A 34 4.41 6.02 -5.34
CA CYS A 34 4.31 6.19 -3.89
C CYS A 34 5.69 6.33 -3.25
N LEU A 35 6.65 5.48 -3.63
CA LEU A 35 8.00 5.49 -3.07
C LEU A 35 8.75 6.82 -3.29
N LYS A 36 8.40 7.58 -4.34
CA LYS A 36 9.00 8.91 -4.61
C LYS A 36 8.54 10.00 -3.66
N ILE A 37 7.40 9.82 -2.99
CA ILE A 37 6.76 10.88 -2.20
C ILE A 37 6.67 10.56 -0.71
N ILE A 38 6.83 9.30 -0.32
CA ILE A 38 6.77 8.86 1.07
C ILE A 38 8.16 8.61 1.62
N ASN A 39 8.36 8.94 2.90
CA ASN A 39 9.49 8.55 3.71
C ASN A 39 9.00 7.78 4.95
N GLU A 40 9.93 7.17 5.68
CA GLU A 40 9.62 6.65 7.00
C GLU A 40 9.10 7.78 7.90
N GLU A 41 8.16 7.44 8.79
CA GLU A 41 7.51 8.35 9.74
C GLU A 41 6.56 9.41 9.15
N ASP A 42 6.39 9.47 7.82
CA ASP A 42 5.39 10.35 7.21
C ASP A 42 3.97 10.00 7.67
N HIS A 43 3.19 11.03 7.97
CA HIS A 43 1.76 10.90 8.17
C HIS A 43 1.06 10.88 6.80
N VAL A 44 0.21 9.89 6.56
CA VAL A 44 -0.44 9.70 5.25
C VAL A 44 -1.94 9.50 5.39
N ILE A 45 -2.67 9.96 4.37
CA ILE A 45 -4.08 9.64 4.16
C ILE A 45 -4.18 8.72 2.95
N LEU A 46 -4.80 7.57 3.13
CA LEU A 46 -5.15 6.66 2.05
C LEU A 46 -6.64 6.77 1.75
N SER A 47 -7.01 6.89 0.48
CA SER A 47 -8.41 6.92 0.06
C SER A 47 -8.67 5.99 -1.11
N LYS A 48 -9.94 5.57 -1.26
CA LYS A 48 -10.40 4.63 -2.31
C LYS A 48 -9.58 3.33 -2.30
N ILE A 49 -9.36 2.79 -1.10
CA ILE A 49 -8.60 1.57 -0.86
C ILE A 49 -9.48 0.33 -0.96
N ASN A 50 -8.86 -0.81 -1.25
CA ASN A 50 -9.51 -2.12 -1.24
C ASN A 50 -8.92 -2.96 -0.11
N ILE A 51 -9.74 -3.43 0.83
CA ILE A 51 -9.27 -4.24 1.95
C ILE A 51 -9.56 -5.71 1.65
N LYS A 52 -8.59 -6.58 1.89
CA LYS A 52 -8.74 -8.04 1.77
C LYS A 52 -8.20 -8.72 2.99
N PHE A 53 -8.89 -9.75 3.46
CA PHE A 53 -8.35 -10.65 4.47
C PHE A 53 -7.37 -11.62 3.81
N ASN A 54 -6.13 -11.65 4.30
CA ASN A 54 -5.14 -12.63 3.91
C ASN A 54 -5.22 -13.82 4.87
N SER A 55 -5.77 -14.95 4.39
CA SER A 55 -5.94 -16.15 5.19
C SER A 55 -4.66 -16.87 5.56
N TYR A 56 -3.54 -16.61 4.85
CA TYR A 56 -2.25 -17.20 5.17
C TYR A 56 -1.59 -16.52 6.38
N THR A 57 -1.71 -15.19 6.47
CA THR A 57 -1.15 -14.40 7.58
C THR A 57 -2.18 -14.01 8.63
N GLU A 58 -3.44 -14.42 8.46
CA GLU A 58 -4.59 -14.11 9.32
C GLU A 58 -4.76 -12.61 9.63
N GLN A 59 -4.47 -11.74 8.65
CA GLN A 59 -4.56 -10.29 8.82
C GLN A 59 -5.25 -9.62 7.63
N ASN A 60 -5.85 -8.45 7.89
CA ASN A 60 -6.34 -7.60 6.81
C ASN A 60 -5.17 -6.89 6.13
N GLU A 61 -5.20 -6.85 4.80
CA GLU A 61 -4.24 -6.11 3.98
C GLU A 61 -4.98 -5.09 3.11
N ILE A 62 -4.38 -3.91 2.94
CA ILE A 62 -4.85 -2.91 1.99
C ILE A 62 -4.17 -3.17 0.65
N HIS A 63 -4.97 -3.38 -0.40
CA HIS A 63 -4.48 -3.50 -1.76
C HIS A 63 -4.73 -2.19 -2.52
N PHE A 64 -3.66 -1.54 -2.96
CA PHE A 64 -3.74 -0.35 -3.80
C PHE A 64 -4.27 -0.72 -5.19
N THR A 65 -5.23 0.07 -5.66
CA THR A 65 -5.79 -0.03 -7.01
C THR A 65 -5.42 1.21 -7.82
N LYS A 66 -5.74 1.21 -9.12
CA LYS A 66 -5.58 2.40 -9.98
C LYS A 66 -6.38 3.63 -9.52
N LYS A 67 -7.44 3.42 -8.72
CA LYS A 67 -8.29 4.49 -8.18
C LYS A 67 -7.85 4.94 -6.79
N SER A 68 -6.96 4.18 -6.14
CA SER A 68 -6.47 4.47 -4.81
C SER A 68 -5.56 5.69 -4.84
N ASN A 69 -5.59 6.47 -3.77
CA ASN A 69 -4.76 7.66 -3.63
C ASN A 69 -4.05 7.64 -2.27
N LEU A 70 -2.79 8.05 -2.28
CA LEU A 70 -1.96 8.28 -1.11
C LEU A 70 -1.60 9.76 -1.10
N GLN A 71 -1.84 10.43 0.01
CA GLN A 71 -1.45 11.81 0.24
C GLN A 71 -0.65 11.92 1.53
N VAL A 72 0.55 12.50 1.46
CA VAL A 72 1.33 12.87 2.64
C VAL A 72 0.72 14.13 3.26
N ILE A 73 0.54 14.12 4.58
CA ILE A 73 0.09 15.27 5.36
C ILE A 73 1.24 15.77 6.24
N GLN A 74 1.51 17.07 6.18
CA GLN A 74 2.44 17.71 7.10
C GLN A 74 1.70 17.98 8.41
N LYS A 75 2.41 17.75 9.52
CA LYS A 75 1.94 18.09 10.87
C LYS A 75 1.90 19.59 11.07
#